data_AF-A0A914XAN2-F1
#
_entry.id   AF-A0A914XAN2-F1
#
_cell.length_a   1.000
_cell.length_b   1.000
_cell.length_c   1.000
_cell.angle_alpha   90.00
_cell.angle_beta   90.00
_cell.angle_gamma   90.00
#
_symmetry.space_group_name_H-M   'P 1'
#
loop_
_entity.id
_entity.type
_entity.pdbx_description
1 polymer ?
#
loop_
_entity_poly.entity_id
_entity_poly.type
_entity_poly.pdbx_seq_one_letter_code
_entity_poly.pdbx_strand_id
1 'polypeptide(L)'
;MLPQLPYLFTFLYIIFLVDVYYGRSPSPEPVYDSQGKRLNTREIRKRQQLEHSRHERIQQLLKINPHFKPPTDYRQPTIKLHDKVWIPQEDHPEINFVGLLIGPRGNTLKSLEREVRCGYQFCGLQMG
;
A
#
# COMPACT_ATOMS: atom_id res chain seq x y z
N MET A 1 22.71 -54.54 -24.99
CA MET A 1 22.96 -53.12 -25.34
C MET A 1 21.85 -52.31 -24.72
N LEU A 2 22.21 -51.36 -23.85
CA LEU A 2 21.30 -50.61 -22.96
C LEU A 2 20.17 -49.91 -23.74
N PRO A 3 18.90 -50.01 -23.30
CA PRO A 3 17.86 -49.14 -23.81
C PRO A 3 18.14 -47.72 -23.30
N GLN A 4 18.41 -46.82 -24.24
CA GLN A 4 18.46 -45.40 -23.98
C GLN A 4 17.04 -44.90 -23.68
N LEU A 5 16.96 -43.99 -22.70
CA LEU A 5 15.81 -43.23 -22.19
C LEU A 5 15.11 -43.86 -20.96
N PRO A 6 14.96 -43.07 -19.87
CA PRO A 6 14.10 -41.89 -19.97
C PRO A 6 14.57 -40.67 -19.16
N TYR A 7 15.37 -39.80 -19.78
CA TYR A 7 15.66 -38.47 -19.23
C TYR A 7 14.40 -37.60 -19.08
N LEU A 8 13.38 -37.83 -19.91
CA LEU A 8 12.09 -37.14 -19.81
C LEU A 8 11.24 -37.60 -18.63
N PHE A 9 11.35 -38.86 -18.20
CA PHE A 9 10.58 -39.39 -17.07
C PHE A 9 11.17 -38.93 -15.75
N THR A 10 12.50 -38.84 -15.64
CA THR A 10 13.15 -38.19 -14.50
C THR A 10 12.90 -36.67 -14.51
N PHE A 11 12.89 -36.01 -15.66
CA PHE A 11 12.60 -34.57 -15.75
C PHE A 11 11.15 -34.23 -15.37
N LEU A 12 10.17 -35.01 -15.82
CA LEU A 12 8.77 -34.86 -15.39
C LEU A 12 8.59 -35.22 -13.92
N TYR A 13 9.28 -36.23 -13.40
CA TYR A 13 9.25 -36.56 -11.96
C TYR A 13 9.87 -35.46 -11.10
N ILE A 14 10.93 -34.78 -11.57
CA ILE A 14 11.54 -33.62 -10.89
C ILE A 14 10.60 -32.41 -10.94
N ILE A 15 9.98 -32.10 -12.09
CA ILE A 15 8.98 -31.02 -12.18
C ILE A 15 7.78 -31.30 -11.28
N PHE A 16 7.25 -32.53 -11.30
CA PHE A 16 6.13 -32.95 -10.47
C PHE A 16 6.47 -32.93 -8.97
N LEU A 17 7.71 -33.29 -8.58
CA LEU A 17 8.18 -33.16 -7.19
C LEU A 17 8.39 -31.71 -6.77
N VAL A 18 8.90 -30.84 -7.65
CA VAL A 18 9.07 -29.41 -7.34
C VAL A 18 7.72 -28.75 -7.12
N ASP A 19 6.72 -28.97 -7.98
CA ASP A 19 5.37 -28.39 -7.80
C ASP A 19 4.66 -28.89 -6.53
N VAL A 20 4.81 -30.18 -6.18
CA VAL A 20 4.24 -30.76 -4.95
C VAL A 20 4.94 -30.23 -3.69
N TYR A 21 6.26 -29.98 -3.74
CA TYR A 21 7.00 -29.42 -2.61
C TYR A 21 6.85 -27.90 -2.48
N TYR A 22 6.45 -27.20 -3.56
CA TYR A 22 6.27 -25.74 -3.60
C TYR A 22 4.80 -25.28 -3.45
N GLY A 23 3.90 -26.16 -3.00
CA GLY A 23 2.45 -25.93 -2.95
C GLY A 23 1.95 -24.91 -1.90
N ARG A 24 2.82 -24.12 -1.28
CA ARG A 24 2.42 -22.96 -0.46
C ARG A 24 3.37 -21.82 -0.76
N SER A 25 2.87 -20.78 -1.42
CA SER A 25 3.60 -19.52 -1.52
C SER A 25 4.07 -19.13 -0.11
N PRO A 26 5.38 -18.85 0.06
CA PRO A 26 5.93 -18.56 1.37
C PRO A 26 5.14 -17.41 1.99
N SER A 27 4.78 -17.58 3.26
CA SER A 27 4.05 -16.56 3.99
C SER A 27 4.86 -15.25 3.95
N PRO A 28 4.23 -14.09 3.68
CA PRO A 28 4.93 -12.80 3.65
C PRO A 28 5.71 -12.57 4.94
N GLU A 29 6.78 -11.79 4.83
CA GLU A 29 7.67 -11.49 5.93
C GLU A 29 6.93 -10.82 7.11
N PRO A 30 7.35 -11.08 8.36
CA PRO A 30 6.74 -10.46 9.53
C PRO A 30 6.97 -8.94 9.53
N VAL A 31 5.88 -8.17 9.45
CA VAL A 31 5.91 -6.71 9.61
C VAL A 31 5.61 -6.36 11.06
N TYR A 32 6.44 -5.47 11.64
CA TYR A 32 6.30 -4.98 13.01
C TYR A 32 6.01 -3.48 13.03
N ASP A 33 5.30 -3.03 14.05
CA ASP A 33 5.16 -1.61 14.39
C ASP A 33 6.43 -1.08 15.11
N SER A 34 6.58 0.24 15.19
CA SER A 34 7.52 0.99 16.02
C SER A 34 7.61 0.52 17.49
N GLN A 35 6.52 -0.05 18.02
CA GLN A 35 6.44 -0.63 19.37
C GLN A 35 6.80 -2.12 19.42
N GLY A 36 7.34 -2.70 18.34
CA GLY A 36 7.77 -4.10 18.26
C GLY A 36 6.63 -5.13 18.14
N LYS A 37 5.38 -4.69 17.96
CA LYS A 37 4.22 -5.58 17.82
C LYS A 37 4.08 -6.10 16.39
N ARG A 38 3.86 -7.40 16.22
CA ARG A 38 3.58 -8.04 14.91
C ARG A 38 2.25 -7.55 14.35
N LEU A 39 2.29 -6.93 13.17
CA LEU A 39 1.13 -6.44 12.42
C LEU A 39 0.61 -7.48 11.42
N ASN A 40 1.48 -8.34 10.88
CA ASN A 40 1.16 -9.27 9.79
C ASN A 40 0.92 -10.72 10.27
N THR A 41 0.02 -10.91 11.25
CA THR A 41 -0.36 -12.27 11.68
C THR A 41 -1.27 -12.93 10.65
N ARG A 42 -1.34 -14.27 10.65
CA ARG A 42 -2.21 -15.05 9.75
C ARG A 42 -3.67 -14.63 9.87
N GLU A 43 -4.14 -14.39 11.10
CA GLU A 43 -5.50 -13.95 11.37
C GLU A 43 -5.78 -12.57 10.78
N ILE A 44 -4.85 -11.62 10.97
CA ILE A 44 -4.97 -10.26 10.42
C ILE A 44 -5.01 -10.31 8.90
N ARG A 45 -4.16 -11.12 8.25
CA ARG A 45 -4.20 -11.30 6.78
C ARG A 45 -5.54 -11.84 6.32
N LYS A 46 -6.04 -12.89 6.97
CA LYS A 46 -7.31 -13.49 6.54
C LYS A 46 -8.47 -12.53 6.75
N ARG A 47 -8.47 -11.76 7.85
CA ARG A 47 -9.46 -10.71 8.11
C ARG A 47 -9.40 -9.61 7.06
N GLN A 48 -8.21 -9.10 6.75
CA GLN A 48 -8.02 -8.07 5.71
C GLN A 48 -8.49 -8.56 4.34
N GLN A 49 -8.21 -9.81 3.96
CA GLN A 49 -8.71 -10.40 2.71
C GLN A 49 -10.24 -10.42 2.66
N LEU A 50 -10.90 -10.85 3.75
CA LEU A 50 -12.36 -10.89 3.84
C LEU A 50 -12.96 -9.48 3.80
N GLU A 51 -12.36 -8.52 4.51
CA GLU A 51 -12.78 -7.12 4.50
C GLU A 51 -12.63 -6.48 3.11
N HIS A 52 -11.54 -6.79 2.39
CA HIS A 52 -11.32 -6.34 1.02
C HIS A 52 -12.37 -6.92 0.07
N SER A 53 -12.59 -8.23 0.13
CA SER A 53 -13.60 -8.91 -0.69
C SER A 53 -15.01 -8.38 -0.41
N ARG A 54 -15.30 -8.07 0.86
CA ARG A 54 -16.55 -7.41 1.29
C ARG A 54 -16.68 -6.02 0.67
N HIS A 55 -15.61 -5.21 0.70
CA HIS A 55 -15.58 -3.87 0.12
C HIS A 55 -15.87 -3.90 -1.39
N GLU A 56 -15.20 -4.79 -2.12
CA GLU A 56 -15.40 -4.94 -3.57
C GLU A 56 -16.85 -5.26 -3.93
N ARG A 57 -17.47 -6.21 -3.21
CA ARG A 57 -18.88 -6.57 -3.45
C ARG A 57 -19.83 -5.43 -3.13
N ILE A 58 -19.59 -4.69 -2.05
CA ILE A 58 -20.39 -3.51 -1.71
C ILE A 58 -20.26 -2.44 -2.80
N GLN A 59 -19.06 -2.20 -3.32
CA GLN A 59 -18.84 -1.28 -4.44
C GLN A 59 -19.61 -1.70 -5.70
N GLN A 60 -19.61 -3.01 -6.02
CA GLN A 60 -20.40 -3.55 -7.13
C GLN A 60 -21.91 -3.37 -6.90
N LEU A 61 -22.39 -3.67 -5.70
CA LEU A 61 -23.82 -3.54 -5.35
C LEU A 61 -24.30 -2.08 -5.40
N LEU A 62 -23.50 -1.14 -4.92
CA LEU A 62 -23.83 0.29 -4.97
C LEU A 62 -23.92 0.81 -6.42
N LYS A 63 -23.11 0.26 -7.34
CA LYS A 63 -23.20 0.59 -8.77
C LYS A 63 -24.48 0.07 -9.42
N ILE A 64 -24.93 -1.13 -9.03
CA ILE A 64 -26.13 -1.78 -9.59
C ILE A 64 -27.40 -1.19 -8.97
N ASN A 65 -27.39 -0.96 -7.66
CA ASN A 65 -28.54 -0.45 -6.91
C ASN A 65 -28.12 0.77 -6.05
N PRO A 66 -28.47 1.99 -6.49
CA PRO A 66 -28.19 3.22 -5.74
C PRO A 66 -28.91 3.33 -4.38
N HIS A 67 -29.95 2.53 -4.13
CA HIS A 67 -30.69 2.53 -2.86
C HIS A 67 -30.14 1.51 -1.85
N PHE A 68 -29.12 0.74 -2.23
CA PHE A 68 -28.50 -0.22 -1.33
C PHE A 68 -27.83 0.51 -0.15
N LYS A 69 -28.25 0.17 1.09
CA LYS A 69 -27.62 0.68 2.31
C LYS A 69 -26.60 -0.34 2.81
N PRO A 70 -25.31 0.00 2.88
CA PRO A 70 -24.32 -0.93 3.40
C PRO A 70 -24.58 -1.26 4.88
N PRO A 71 -24.14 -2.45 5.36
CA PRO A 71 -24.33 -2.84 6.76
C PRO A 71 -23.66 -1.87 7.75
N THR A 72 -24.21 -1.75 8.96
CA THR A 72 -23.72 -0.81 10.00
C THR A 72 -22.25 -1.04 10.37
N ASP A 73 -21.77 -2.28 10.31
CA ASP A 73 -20.38 -2.63 10.64
C ASP A 73 -19.40 -2.43 9.47
N TYR A 74 -19.87 -1.90 8.34
CA TYR A 74 -19.04 -1.59 7.19
C TYR A 74 -18.52 -0.14 7.28
N ARG A 75 -17.19 -0.02 7.38
CA ARG A 75 -16.47 1.24 7.23
C ARG A 75 -15.76 1.23 5.89
N GLN A 76 -16.05 2.22 5.06
CA GLN A 76 -15.32 2.40 3.82
C GLN A 76 -13.85 2.69 4.14
N PRO A 77 -12.89 2.01 3.52
CA PRO A 77 -11.48 2.29 3.73
C PRO A 77 -11.17 3.71 3.25
N THR A 78 -10.84 4.61 4.19
CA THR A 78 -10.37 5.95 3.87
C THR A 78 -8.92 5.85 3.40
N ILE A 79 -8.72 5.79 2.09
CA ILE A 79 -7.38 5.85 1.50
C ILE A 79 -6.93 7.31 1.58
N LYS A 80 -5.98 7.60 2.48
CA LYS A 80 -5.30 8.89 2.51
C LYS A 80 -4.19 8.85 1.46
N LEU A 81 -4.34 9.63 0.40
CA LEU A 81 -3.30 9.80 -0.60
C LEU A 81 -2.27 10.79 -0.06
N HIS A 82 -0.99 10.42 -0.14
CA HIS A 82 0.13 11.27 0.25
C HIS A 82 1.07 11.37 -0.94
N ASP A 83 1.35 12.60 -1.38
CA ASP A 83 2.32 12.88 -2.44
C ASP A 83 3.49 13.67 -1.84
N LYS A 84 4.71 13.38 -2.31
CA LYS A 84 5.94 14.00 -1.81
C LYS A 84 6.60 14.79 -2.92
N VAL A 85 6.69 16.10 -2.71
CA VAL A 85 7.35 17.02 -3.63
C VAL A 85 8.65 17.51 -3.00
N TRP A 86 9.75 17.35 -3.72
CA TRP A 86 11.08 17.82 -3.31
C TRP A 86 11.23 19.30 -3.59
N ILE A 87 11.83 20.04 -2.65
CA ILE A 87 12.15 21.46 -2.82
C ILE A 87 13.63 21.55 -3.20
N PRO A 88 13.96 22.10 -4.39
CA PRO A 88 15.35 22.23 -4.83
C PRO A 88 16.05 23.36 -4.06
N GLN A 89 16.66 23.03 -2.92
CA GLN A 89 17.42 23.99 -2.11
C GLN A 89 18.87 24.11 -2.58
N GLU A 90 19.41 23.08 -3.24
CA GLU A 90 20.79 23.05 -3.74
C GLU A 90 21.02 24.05 -4.88
N ASP A 91 20.02 24.25 -5.75
CA ASP A 91 20.12 25.12 -6.93
C ASP A 91 20.06 26.62 -6.58
N HIS A 92 19.42 26.97 -5.45
CA HIS A 92 19.18 28.36 -5.02
C HIS A 92 19.30 28.52 -3.50
N PRO A 93 20.53 28.51 -2.95
CA PRO A 93 20.75 28.61 -1.51
C PRO A 93 20.39 29.99 -0.94
N GLU A 94 20.32 31.04 -1.76
CA GLU A 94 19.89 32.38 -1.31
C GLU A 94 18.38 32.52 -1.03
N ILE A 95 17.55 31.56 -1.47
CA ILE A 95 16.09 31.66 -1.37
C ILE A 95 15.53 30.80 -0.23
N ASN A 96 14.81 31.46 0.70
CA ASN A 96 14.08 30.79 1.78
C ASN A 96 12.71 30.25 1.30
N PHE A 97 12.71 29.16 0.55
CA PHE A 97 11.48 28.54 0.01
C PHE A 97 10.42 28.25 1.07
N VAL A 98 10.83 27.73 2.23
CA VAL A 98 9.91 27.42 3.34
C VAL A 98 9.23 28.69 3.87
N GLY A 99 10.00 29.77 4.04
CA GLY A 99 9.46 31.05 4.50
C GLY A 99 8.49 31.67 3.49
N LEU A 100 8.78 31.55 2.20
CA LEU A 100 7.92 32.04 1.12
C LEU A 100 6.61 31.26 1.04
N LEU A 101 6.66 29.93 1.15
CA LEU A 101 5.49 29.06 1.04
C LEU A 101 4.56 29.20 2.27
N ILE A 102 5.11 29.36 3.47
CA ILE A 102 4.35 29.55 4.71
C ILE A 102 3.79 30.98 4.80
N GLY A 103 4.58 31.98 4.41
CA GLY A 103 4.26 33.41 4.50
C GLY A 103 4.08 33.91 5.95
N PRO A 104 3.72 35.19 6.14
CA PRO A 104 3.55 35.76 7.46
C PRO A 104 2.43 35.03 8.23
N ARG A 105 2.78 34.49 9.40
CA ARG A 105 1.89 33.72 10.31
C ARG A 105 1.25 32.46 9.69
N GLY A 106 1.79 31.92 8.59
CA GLY A 106 1.21 30.74 7.95
C GLY A 106 -0.06 31.02 7.14
N ASN A 107 -0.36 32.29 6.84
CA ASN A 107 -1.61 32.68 6.19
C ASN A 107 -1.69 32.19 4.74
N THR A 108 -0.60 32.20 3.99
CA THR A 108 -0.57 31.70 2.61
C THR A 108 -0.80 30.20 2.55
N LEU A 109 -0.09 29.42 3.38
CA LEU A 109 -0.28 27.96 3.44
C LEU A 109 -1.73 27.59 3.80
N LYS A 110 -2.30 28.23 4.84
CA LYS A 110 -3.69 27.98 5.25
C LYS A 110 -4.73 28.41 4.22
N SER A 111 -4.42 29.39 3.38
CA SER A 111 -5.31 29.82 2.30
C SER A 111 -5.26 28.81 1.17
N LEU A 112 -4.06 28.34 0.82
CA LEU A 112 -3.85 27.31 -0.20
C LEU A 112 -4.47 25.97 0.22
N GLU A 113 -4.36 25.57 1.48
CA GLU A 113 -5.04 24.39 2.03
C GLU A 113 -6.57 24.48 1.89
N ARG A 114 -7.14 25.68 2.10
CA ARG A 114 -8.59 25.91 1.96
C ARG A 114 -9.04 25.85 0.50
N GLU A 115 -8.23 26.37 -0.42
CA GLU A 115 -8.53 26.38 -1.84
C GLU A 115 -8.44 24.97 -2.45
N VAL A 116 -7.35 24.25 -2.16
CA VAL A 116 -7.07 22.93 -2.75
C VAL A 116 -7.78 21.80 -1.98
N ARG A 117 -8.30 22.07 -0.78
CA ARG A 117 -8.90 21.06 0.13
C ARG A 117 -7.97 19.86 0.38
N CYS A 118 -6.67 20.13 0.39
CA CYS A 118 -5.62 19.16 0.66
C CYS A 118 -4.74 19.71 1.78
N GLY A 119 -4.31 18.83 2.70
CA GLY A 119 -3.41 19.21 3.78
C GLY A 119 -1.96 19.20 3.31
N TYR A 120 -1.23 20.27 3.56
CA TYR A 120 0.19 20.35 3.23
C TYR A 120 1.01 20.16 4.50
N GLN A 121 2.01 19.28 4.44
CA GLN A 121 2.91 19.03 5.55
C GLN A 121 4.35 19.07 5.06
N PHE A 122 5.15 19.94 5.67
CA PHE A 122 6.59 19.92 5.47
C PHE A 122 7.16 18.73 6.23
N CYS A 123 7.57 17.70 5.48
CA CYS A 123 8.46 16.67 6.01
C CYS A 123 9.87 17.27 6.06
N GLY A 124 10.56 17.11 7.19
CA GLY A 124 11.89 17.70 7.40
C GLY A 124 12.90 17.34 6.29
N LEU A 125 13.96 18.16 6.19
CA LEU A 125 15.10 17.91 5.32
C LEU A 125 15.65 16.51 5.60
N GLN A 126 15.46 15.57 4.65
CA GLN A 126 16.32 14.40 4.60
C GLN A 126 17.70 14.91 4.18
N MET A 127 18.60 15.04 5.16
CA MET A 127 20.03 15.20 4.90
C MET A 127 20.47 13.93 4.18
N GLY A 128 20.53 13.99 2.85
CA GLY A 128 21.23 13.02 2.01
C GLY A 128 22.70 13.36 1.95
#